data_AF-A0A7X4KIN0-F1
#
_entry.id   AF-A0A7X4KIN0-F1
#
_cell.length_a   1.000
_cell.length_b   1.000
_cell.length_c   1.000
_cell.angle_alpha   90.00
_cell.angle_beta   90.00
_cell.angle_gamma   90.00
#
_symmetry.space_group_name_H-M   'P 1'
#
loop_
_entity.id
_entity.type
_entity.pdbx_description
1 polymer ?
#
loop_
_entity_poly.entity_id
_entity_poly.type
_entity_poly.pdbx_seq_one_letter_code
_entity_poly.pdbx_strand_id
1 'polypeptide(L)'
;MRSKFGAVALMMALAGTAVAATINPVPAATQLKLAEGYTDVKTGDMTLRIVKAHVGSPDASAFDTFTVYVLPRKAGESWLQATVPGQKGLGYNLRTYETADANVQSIAFYQQGGQLYAVQAARPSGGAEVNLAKAHVDIKVFKFNRDWDVPKFDNEGAMTTKGSYHDAADALPGEFFTH
;
A
#
# COMPACT_ATOMS: atom_id res chain seq x y z
N MET A 1 28.90 -49.13 29.19
CA MET A 1 27.46 -48.83 29.31
C MET A 1 27.34 -47.41 29.89
N ARG A 2 27.27 -46.38 29.05
CA ARG A 2 26.06 -45.54 28.82
C ARG A 2 25.26 -45.24 30.09
N SER A 3 25.38 -44.02 30.64
CA SER A 3 24.33 -43.00 30.46
C SER A 3 24.86 -41.61 30.87
N LYS A 4 24.70 -40.64 29.96
CA LYS A 4 24.82 -39.20 30.21
C LYS A 4 23.39 -38.65 30.04
N PHE A 5 22.81 -38.10 31.08
CA PHE A 5 21.56 -37.34 31.08
C PHE A 5 21.89 -36.00 31.75
N GLY A 6 21.50 -34.82 31.28
CA GLY A 6 20.85 -34.39 30.05
C GLY A 6 21.05 -32.87 30.00
N ALA A 7 21.47 -32.33 28.87
CA ALA A 7 21.50 -30.89 28.66
C ALA A 7 20.17 -30.49 28.03
N VAL A 8 19.34 -29.78 28.80
CA VAL A 8 18.14 -29.13 28.29
C VAL A 8 18.60 -27.94 27.45
N ALA A 9 18.47 -28.06 26.13
CA ALA A 9 18.71 -26.97 25.21
C ALA A 9 17.51 -26.02 25.23
N LEU A 10 17.70 -24.84 25.82
CA LEU A 10 16.77 -23.72 25.77
C LEU A 10 16.84 -23.09 24.37
N MET A 11 15.97 -23.51 23.46
CA MET A 11 15.71 -22.76 22.22
C MET A 11 14.92 -21.50 22.59
N MET A 12 15.62 -20.39 22.84
CA MET A 12 14.99 -19.06 22.80
C MET A 12 14.64 -18.75 21.35
N ALA A 13 13.34 -18.75 21.08
CA ALA A 13 12.77 -18.25 19.85
C ALA A 13 13.15 -16.76 19.69
N LEU A 14 14.01 -16.48 18.71
CA LEU A 14 14.17 -15.15 18.16
C LEU A 14 12.87 -14.79 17.41
N ALA A 15 11.88 -14.30 18.16
CA ALA A 15 10.80 -13.52 17.58
C ALA A 15 11.41 -12.19 17.12
N GLY A 16 12.05 -12.21 15.95
CA GLY A 16 12.48 -11.00 15.28
C GLY A 16 11.23 -10.21 14.90
N THR A 17 10.93 -9.15 15.64
CA THR A 17 10.04 -8.11 15.18
C THR A 17 10.72 -7.48 13.97
N ALA A 18 10.28 -7.87 12.76
CA ALA A 18 10.71 -7.23 11.54
C ALA A 18 10.28 -5.76 11.61
N VAL A 19 11.22 -4.90 11.99
CA VAL A 19 11.06 -3.45 11.87
C VAL A 19 10.96 -3.15 10.38
N ALA A 20 9.82 -2.58 9.96
CA ALA A 20 9.65 -2.11 8.59
C ALA A 20 10.81 -1.16 8.25
N ALA A 21 11.44 -1.33 7.09
CA ALA A 21 12.54 -0.46 6.69
C ALA A 21 12.03 0.99 6.60
N THR A 22 12.86 1.96 7.01
CA THR A 22 12.54 3.37 6.80
C THR A 22 12.56 3.65 5.30
N ILE A 23 11.47 4.20 4.77
CA ILE A 23 11.40 4.62 3.36
C ILE A 23 11.83 6.08 3.21
N ASN A 24 12.50 6.39 2.10
CA ASN A 24 12.85 7.77 1.75
C ASN A 24 11.84 8.35 0.74
N PRO A 25 11.63 9.68 0.75
CA PRO A 25 10.89 10.36 -0.30
C PRO A 25 11.44 10.07 -1.69
N VAL A 26 10.57 10.10 -2.70
CA VAL A 26 10.91 9.85 -4.10
C VAL A 26 10.61 11.07 -4.95
N PRO A 27 11.25 11.22 -6.14
CA PRO A 27 10.97 12.34 -7.02
C PRO A 27 9.50 12.37 -7.45
N ALA A 28 8.85 13.53 -7.37
CA ALA A 28 7.44 13.70 -7.69
C ALA A 28 7.08 13.24 -9.11
N ALA A 29 8.02 13.37 -10.05
CA ALA A 29 7.87 12.91 -11.43
C ALA A 29 7.67 11.39 -11.56
N THR A 30 7.96 10.60 -10.52
CA THR A 30 7.73 9.14 -10.51
C THR A 30 6.28 8.75 -10.23
N GLN A 31 5.47 9.67 -9.70
CA GLN A 31 4.07 9.41 -9.39
C GLN A 31 3.29 9.14 -10.68
N LEU A 32 2.51 8.06 -10.67
CA LEU A 32 1.63 7.70 -11.77
C LEU A 32 0.34 8.51 -11.74
N LYS A 33 -0.01 9.12 -12.87
CA LYS A 33 -1.31 9.77 -13.07
C LYS A 33 -2.30 8.72 -13.57
N LEU A 34 -3.17 8.26 -12.69
CA LEU A 34 -4.18 7.27 -13.01
C LEU A 34 -5.46 7.94 -13.53
N ALA A 35 -6.01 7.43 -14.63
CA ALA A 35 -7.33 7.81 -15.12
C ALA A 35 -8.43 6.97 -14.44
N GLU A 36 -9.66 7.48 -14.45
CA GLU A 36 -10.84 6.65 -14.16
C GLU A 36 -10.92 5.48 -15.16
N GLY A 37 -11.40 4.33 -14.69
CA GLY A 37 -11.37 3.11 -15.48
C GLY A 37 -10.06 2.37 -15.28
N TYR A 38 -9.17 2.34 -16.27
CA TYR A 38 -7.92 1.58 -16.15
C TYR A 38 -6.69 2.31 -16.69
N THR A 39 -5.53 1.98 -16.11
CA THR A 39 -4.21 2.40 -16.57
C THR A 39 -3.29 1.18 -16.60
N ASP A 40 -2.66 0.91 -17.73
CA ASP A 40 -1.70 -0.19 -17.88
C ASP A 40 -0.28 0.29 -17.59
N VAL A 41 0.44 -0.46 -16.74
CA VAL A 41 1.80 -0.15 -16.28
C VAL A 41 2.68 -1.37 -16.50
N LYS A 42 3.83 -1.18 -17.16
CA LYS A 42 4.81 -2.26 -17.35
C LYS A 42 5.76 -2.34 -16.17
N THR A 43 6.05 -3.53 -15.65
CA THR A 43 7.09 -3.76 -14.63
C THR A 43 7.86 -5.03 -14.95
N GLY A 44 9.12 -4.89 -15.37
CA GLY A 44 9.85 -6.01 -15.97
C GLY A 44 9.17 -6.52 -17.24
N ASP A 45 8.91 -7.83 -17.32
CA ASP A 45 8.20 -8.49 -18.42
C ASP A 45 6.68 -8.50 -18.24
N MET A 46 6.16 -7.98 -17.12
CA MET A 46 4.73 -7.95 -16.80
C MET A 46 4.08 -6.65 -17.24
N THR A 47 2.79 -6.74 -17.59
CA THR A 47 1.90 -5.57 -17.68
C THR A 47 0.83 -5.70 -16.61
N LEU A 48 0.73 -4.70 -15.73
CA LEU A 48 -0.33 -4.62 -14.74
C LEU A 48 -1.37 -3.62 -15.18
N ARG A 49 -2.63 -4.00 -15.07
CA ARG A 49 -3.76 -3.11 -15.23
C ARG A 49 -4.22 -2.64 -13.86
N ILE A 50 -4.04 -1.35 -13.59
CA ILE A 50 -4.57 -0.68 -12.41
C ILE A 50 -5.95 -0.15 -12.77
N VAL A 51 -6.99 -0.71 -12.16
CA VAL A 51 -8.38 -0.26 -12.32
C VAL A 51 -8.68 0.71 -11.19
N LYS A 52 -8.99 1.96 -11.52
CA LYS A 52 -9.51 2.98 -10.60
C LYS A 52 -11.02 3.08 -10.79
N ALA A 53 -11.76 2.97 -9.70
CA ALA A 53 -13.21 3.13 -9.71
C ALA A 53 -13.68 3.90 -8.48
N HIS A 54 -14.75 4.68 -8.66
CA HIS A 54 -15.43 5.36 -7.57
C HIS A 54 -16.54 4.48 -6.99
N VAL A 55 -16.53 4.29 -5.67
CA VAL A 55 -17.59 3.64 -4.92
C VAL A 55 -18.50 4.74 -4.36
N GLY A 56 -19.64 4.93 -5.03
CA GLY A 56 -20.65 5.89 -4.58
C GLY A 56 -21.40 5.38 -3.34
N SER A 57 -21.74 6.31 -2.46
CA SER A 57 -22.58 6.07 -1.29
C SER A 57 -23.59 7.21 -1.13
N PRO A 58 -24.81 6.96 -0.62
CA PRO A 58 -25.77 8.03 -0.34
C PRO A 58 -25.39 8.92 0.86
N ASP A 59 -24.39 8.53 1.65
CA ASP A 59 -23.76 9.32 2.71
C ASP A 59 -22.36 9.82 2.30
N ALA A 60 -21.74 10.66 3.14
CA ALA A 60 -20.37 11.19 2.95
C ALA A 60 -19.28 10.13 3.19
N SER A 61 -19.50 8.91 2.68
CA SER A 61 -18.59 7.76 2.73
C SER A 61 -18.29 7.20 1.34
N ALA A 62 -18.50 7.99 0.29
CA ALA A 62 -18.05 7.64 -1.05
C ALA A 62 -16.51 7.63 -1.10
N PHE A 63 -15.93 6.73 -1.90
CA PHE A 63 -14.48 6.50 -1.86
C PHE A 63 -13.94 5.94 -3.17
N ASP A 64 -12.67 6.22 -3.49
CA ASP A 64 -12.00 5.63 -4.64
C ASP A 64 -11.37 4.29 -4.26
N THR A 65 -11.50 3.29 -5.13
CA THR A 65 -10.86 1.98 -4.98
C THR A 65 -9.97 1.66 -6.16
N PHE A 66 -8.89 0.94 -5.86
CA PHE A 66 -7.90 0.50 -6.83
C PHE A 66 -7.78 -1.02 -6.76
N THR A 67 -8.00 -1.66 -7.89
CA THR A 67 -7.74 -3.09 -8.08
C THR A 67 -6.67 -3.26 -9.14
N VAL A 68 -5.65 -4.06 -8.84
CA VAL A 68 -4.52 -4.26 -9.74
C VAL A 68 -4.55 -5.69 -10.26
N TYR A 69 -4.53 -5.86 -11.57
CA TYR A 69 -4.46 -7.16 -12.23
C TYR A 69 -3.14 -7.30 -12.98
N VAL A 70 -2.54 -8.48 -12.94
CA VAL A 70 -1.51 -8.89 -13.89
C VAL A 70 -2.21 -9.38 -15.15
N LEU A 71 -1.92 -8.73 -16.28
CA LEU A 71 -2.41 -9.17 -17.57
C LEU A 71 -1.68 -10.45 -18.00
N PRO A 72 -2.40 -11.44 -18.56
CA PRO A 72 -1.81 -12.70 -18.97
C PRO A 72 -0.84 -12.51 -20.14
N ARG A 73 0.06 -13.47 -20.32
CA ARG A 73 1.00 -13.48 -21.45
C ARG A 73 0.32 -13.84 -22.75
N LYS A 74 -0.77 -14.61 -22.71
CA LYS A 74 -1.53 -15.04 -23.88
C LYS A 74 -3.00 -14.68 -23.74
N ALA A 75 -3.63 -14.38 -24.88
CA ALA A 75 -5.07 -14.18 -24.93
C ALA A 75 -5.81 -15.46 -24.48
N GLY A 76 -6.85 -15.29 -23.67
CA GLY A 76 -7.68 -16.40 -23.15
C GLY A 76 -7.24 -16.97 -21.80
N GLU A 77 -6.07 -16.57 -21.28
CA GLU A 77 -5.66 -16.91 -19.92
C GLU A 77 -6.31 -15.98 -18.88
N SER A 78 -6.45 -16.47 -17.64
CA SER A 78 -7.03 -15.71 -16.53
C SER A 78 -6.14 -14.56 -16.11
N TRP A 79 -6.76 -13.45 -15.72
CA TRP A 79 -6.07 -12.35 -15.08
C TRP A 79 -5.91 -12.67 -13.60
N LEU A 80 -4.75 -12.37 -13.03
CA LEU A 80 -4.49 -12.58 -11.62
C LEU A 80 -4.52 -11.24 -10.89
N GLN A 81 -5.31 -11.15 -9.82
CA GLN A 81 -5.34 -9.95 -8.99
C GLN A 81 -4.08 -9.88 -8.12
N ALA A 82 -3.34 -8.78 -8.21
CA ALA A 82 -2.25 -8.48 -7.29
C ALA A 82 -2.84 -8.04 -5.94
N THR A 83 -2.53 -8.80 -4.89
CA THR A 83 -3.06 -8.57 -3.54
C THR A 83 -2.13 -7.71 -2.69
N VAL A 84 -2.66 -7.01 -1.69
CA VAL A 84 -1.86 -6.33 -0.65
C VAL A 84 -1.91 -7.11 0.68
N PRO A 85 -0.94 -6.92 1.59
CA PRO A 85 -0.96 -7.60 2.89
C PRO A 85 -2.16 -7.11 3.71
N GLY A 86 -3.14 -7.99 3.96
CA GLY A 86 -4.38 -7.65 4.66
C GLY A 86 -5.23 -8.88 4.96
N GLN A 87 -6.31 -8.72 5.73
CA GLN A 87 -7.27 -9.81 5.95
C GLN A 87 -7.97 -10.17 4.63
N LYS A 88 -8.06 -11.47 4.35
CA LYS A 88 -8.64 -12.01 3.11
C LYS A 88 -10.04 -11.43 2.85
N GLY A 89 -10.37 -11.11 1.60
CA GLY A 89 -11.68 -10.58 1.21
C GLY A 89 -11.63 -9.09 0.86
N LEU A 90 -12.42 -8.25 1.52
CA LEU A 90 -12.53 -6.80 1.24
C LEU A 90 -11.19 -6.05 1.38
N GLY A 91 -10.21 -6.61 2.10
CA GLY A 91 -8.88 -6.04 2.31
C GLY A 91 -7.86 -6.23 1.17
N TYR A 92 -8.22 -6.91 0.07
CA TYR A 92 -7.31 -7.12 -1.07
C TYR A 92 -7.16 -5.90 -2.00
N ASN A 93 -8.09 -4.96 -1.94
CA ASN A 93 -8.04 -3.73 -2.74
C ASN A 93 -7.42 -2.60 -1.94
N LEU A 94 -6.68 -1.75 -2.62
CA LEU A 94 -6.24 -0.46 -2.09
C LEU A 94 -7.42 0.52 -2.19
N ARG A 95 -7.62 1.37 -1.17
CA ARG A 95 -8.78 2.27 -1.07
C ARG A 95 -8.37 3.63 -0.54
N THR A 96 -8.88 4.69 -1.16
CA THR A 96 -8.82 6.07 -0.66
C THR A 96 -10.20 6.39 -0.10
N TYR A 97 -10.36 6.61 1.21
CA TYR A 97 -11.69 6.87 1.79
C TYR A 97 -11.70 8.03 2.80
N GLU A 98 -12.88 8.61 2.93
CA GLU A 98 -13.15 9.80 3.75
C GLU A 98 -14.02 9.43 4.95
N THR A 99 -13.84 10.16 6.05
CA THR A 99 -14.78 10.15 7.18
C THR A 99 -14.95 11.56 7.70
N ALA A 100 -16.19 12.02 7.86
CA ALA A 100 -16.50 13.33 8.43
C ALA A 100 -15.70 14.48 7.79
N ASP A 101 -15.82 14.63 6.46
CA ASP A 101 -15.21 15.67 5.62
C ASP A 101 -13.67 15.68 5.53
N ALA A 102 -12.98 14.66 6.05
CA ALA A 102 -11.53 14.54 5.92
C ALA A 102 -11.13 13.23 5.22
N ASN A 103 -10.10 13.33 4.37
CA ASN A 103 -9.46 12.18 3.74
C ASN A 103 -8.57 11.44 4.75
N VAL A 104 -9.04 10.29 5.22
CA VAL A 104 -8.36 9.52 6.28
C VAL A 104 -7.28 8.62 5.71
N GLN A 105 -7.50 8.14 4.50
CA GLN A 105 -6.56 7.30 3.78
C GLN A 105 -6.51 7.71 2.31
N SER A 106 -5.30 7.81 1.77
CA SER A 106 -5.05 8.07 0.36
C SER A 106 -4.08 7.06 -0.22
N ILE A 107 -4.38 6.61 -1.44
CA ILE A 107 -3.55 5.71 -2.22
C ILE A 107 -2.98 6.44 -3.42
N ALA A 108 -1.68 6.27 -3.63
CA ALA A 108 -1.00 6.66 -4.85
C ALA A 108 -0.16 5.48 -5.38
N PHE A 109 0.17 5.54 -6.66
CA PHE A 109 1.10 4.60 -7.28
C PHE A 109 2.26 5.38 -7.87
N TYR A 110 3.44 4.79 -7.88
CA TYR A 110 4.61 5.36 -8.52
C TYR A 110 5.46 4.29 -9.18
N GLN A 111 6.26 4.70 -10.15
CA GLN A 111 7.18 3.83 -10.85
C GLN A 111 8.61 4.36 -10.77
N GLN A 112 9.53 3.53 -10.30
CA GLN A 112 10.94 3.88 -10.19
C GLN A 112 11.81 2.70 -10.63
N GLY A 113 12.76 2.93 -11.53
CA GLY A 113 13.63 1.85 -12.04
C GLY A 113 12.87 0.69 -12.70
N GLY A 114 11.72 0.98 -13.32
CA GLY A 114 10.83 -0.03 -13.90
C GLY A 114 10.07 -0.87 -12.86
N GLN A 115 10.18 -0.60 -11.57
CA GLN A 115 9.45 -1.25 -10.48
C GLN A 115 8.19 -0.46 -10.14
N LEU A 116 7.07 -1.17 -9.99
CA LEU A 116 5.80 -0.60 -9.53
C LEU A 116 5.71 -0.67 -8.01
N TYR A 117 5.26 0.44 -7.42
CA TYR A 117 4.99 0.59 -6.01
C TYR A 117 3.60 1.20 -5.78
N ALA A 118 2.99 0.82 -4.68
CA ALA A 118 1.80 1.47 -4.12
C ALA A 118 2.18 2.16 -2.82
N VAL A 119 1.61 3.33 -2.58
CA VAL A 119 1.81 4.12 -1.37
C VAL A 119 0.46 4.31 -0.72
N GLN A 120 0.39 4.03 0.57
CA GLN A 120 -0.74 4.33 1.41
C GLN A 120 -0.34 5.39 2.42
N ALA A 121 -0.95 6.57 2.33
CA ALA A 121 -0.95 7.55 3.40
C ALA A 121 -2.19 7.33 4.26
N ALA A 122 -2.03 7.22 5.57
CA ALA A 122 -3.12 7.05 6.51
C ALA A 122 -2.91 7.94 7.72
N ARG A 123 -3.94 8.72 8.07
CA ARG A 123 -3.95 9.48 9.32
C ARG A 123 -4.58 8.65 10.44
N PRO A 124 -4.27 8.95 11.71
CA PRO A 124 -5.02 8.39 12.83
C PRO A 124 -6.51 8.71 12.70
N SER A 125 -7.36 7.69 12.78
CA SER A 125 -8.82 7.84 12.80
C SER A 125 -9.34 7.84 14.23
N GLY A 126 -10.33 8.68 14.54
CA GLY A 126 -10.95 8.72 15.86
C GLY A 126 -12.34 9.34 15.85
N GLY A 127 -12.79 9.85 17.02
CA GLY A 127 -14.02 10.66 17.10
C GLY A 127 -13.91 11.96 16.30
N ALA A 128 -15.02 12.69 16.16
CA ALA A 128 -15.10 13.90 15.32
C ALA A 128 -13.97 14.92 15.60
N GLU A 129 -13.58 15.11 16.86
CA GLU A 129 -12.49 16.01 17.25
C GLU A 129 -11.13 15.59 16.68
N VAL A 130 -10.86 14.29 16.59
CA VAL A 130 -9.61 13.74 16.03
C VAL A 130 -9.58 13.91 14.51
N ASN A 131 -10.73 13.75 13.85
CA ASN A 131 -10.82 13.86 12.40
C ASN A 131 -10.72 15.33 11.92
N LEU A 132 -11.10 16.31 12.74
CA LEU A 132 -11.00 17.73 12.40
C LEU A 132 -9.61 18.36 12.66
N ALA A 133 -8.82 17.79 13.58
CA ALA A 133 -7.49 18.30 13.91
C ALA A 133 -6.44 17.92 12.85
N LYS A 134 -5.35 18.69 12.71
CA LYS A 134 -4.19 18.23 11.92
C LYS A 134 -3.46 17.12 12.67
N ALA A 135 -3.00 16.10 11.96
CA ALA A 135 -2.26 14.98 12.54
C ALA A 135 -1.05 14.61 11.68
N HIS A 136 -0.05 13.97 12.30
CA HIS A 136 0.99 13.27 11.54
C HIS A 136 0.36 12.11 10.78
N VAL A 137 0.86 11.85 9.58
CA VAL A 137 0.35 10.84 8.65
C VAL A 137 1.38 9.73 8.54
N ASP A 138 0.93 8.48 8.68
CA ASP A 138 1.74 7.30 8.46
C ASP A 138 1.69 6.94 6.98
N ILE A 139 2.87 6.85 6.35
CA ILE A 139 3.05 6.49 4.96
C ILE A 139 3.66 5.09 4.91
N LYS A 140 2.97 4.16 4.24
CA LYS A 140 3.44 2.80 3.97
C LYS A 140 3.66 2.63 2.49
N VAL A 141 4.78 2.01 2.13
CA VAL A 141 5.13 1.70 0.75
C VAL A 141 5.09 0.19 0.55
N PHE A 142 4.42 -0.22 -0.51
CA PHE A 142 4.33 -1.60 -0.92
C PHE A 142 4.94 -1.77 -2.31
N LYS A 143 5.82 -2.75 -2.43
CA LYS A 143 6.51 -3.09 -3.67
C LYS A 143 5.86 -4.29 -4.32
N PHE A 144 5.51 -4.18 -5.60
CA PHE A 144 4.99 -5.32 -6.34
C PHE A 144 6.07 -6.41 -6.49
N ASN A 145 5.75 -7.65 -6.16
CA ASN A 145 6.72 -8.74 -6.05
C ASN A 145 7.22 -9.29 -7.40
N ARG A 146 6.56 -8.92 -8.52
CA ARG A 146 6.86 -9.45 -9.86
C ARG A 146 6.79 -10.98 -9.94
N ASP A 147 5.80 -11.56 -9.28
CA ASP A 147 5.50 -12.99 -9.36
C ASP A 147 4.30 -13.24 -10.30
N TRP A 148 4.50 -14.14 -11.28
CA TRP A 148 3.49 -14.48 -12.28
C TRP A 148 2.42 -15.44 -11.73
N ASP A 149 2.73 -16.18 -10.67
CA ASP A 149 1.85 -17.21 -10.10
C ASP A 149 1.08 -16.67 -8.89
N VAL A 150 1.75 -15.87 -8.05
CA VAL A 150 1.17 -15.28 -6.84
C VAL A 150 1.47 -13.78 -6.79
N PRO A 151 0.82 -12.98 -7.66
CA PRO A 151 1.06 -11.55 -7.68
C PRO A 151 0.58 -10.89 -6.39
N LYS A 152 1.47 -10.11 -5.79
CA LYS A 152 1.16 -9.33 -4.60
C LYS A 152 2.08 -8.13 -4.47
N PHE A 153 1.69 -7.23 -3.59
CA PHE A 153 2.52 -6.18 -3.07
C PHE A 153 3.03 -6.61 -1.69
N ASP A 154 4.34 -6.50 -1.49
CA ASP A 154 4.99 -6.75 -0.21
C ASP A 154 5.32 -5.42 0.48
N ASN A 155 5.30 -5.38 1.81
CA ASN A 155 5.69 -4.18 2.55
C ASN A 155 7.18 -3.92 2.31
N GLU A 156 7.50 -2.77 1.72
CA GLU A 156 8.86 -2.32 1.47
C GLU A 156 9.38 -1.49 2.64
N GLY A 157 8.53 -0.63 3.19
CA GLY A 157 8.91 0.27 4.28
C GLY A 157 7.81 1.24 4.67
N ALA A 158 8.12 2.03 5.69
CA ALA A 158 7.22 3.06 6.19
C ALA A 158 7.97 4.30 6.65
N MET A 159 7.24 5.42 6.74
CA MET A 159 7.67 6.64 7.42
C MET A 159 6.46 7.32 8.04
N THR A 160 6.69 8.22 8.98
CA THR A 160 5.68 9.13 9.51
C THR A 160 6.07 10.54 9.10
N THR A 161 5.09 11.36 8.69
CA THR A 161 5.35 12.75 8.29
C THR A 161 5.94 13.58 9.44
N LYS A 162 6.84 14.50 9.10
CA LYS A 162 7.36 15.53 10.00
C LYS A 162 6.31 16.61 10.25
N GLY A 163 5.54 16.98 9.21
CA GLY A 163 4.43 17.90 9.29
C GLY A 163 3.13 17.23 9.74
N SER A 164 2.15 18.04 10.10
CA SER A 164 0.79 17.59 10.39
C SER A 164 -0.18 18.09 9.31
N TYR A 165 -1.06 17.21 8.87
CA TYR A 165 -1.98 17.42 7.74
C TYR A 165 -3.42 17.24 8.17
N HIS A 166 -4.32 17.97 7.50
CA HIS A 166 -5.76 17.76 7.65
C HIS A 166 -6.18 16.52 6.85
N ASP A 167 -5.69 16.42 5.61
CA ASP A 167 -5.96 15.29 4.72
C ASP A 167 -4.73 14.40 4.54
N ALA A 168 -4.92 13.08 4.56
CA ALA A 168 -3.84 12.13 4.30
C ALA A 168 -3.28 12.27 2.87
N ALA A 169 -4.12 12.69 1.91
CA ALA A 169 -3.71 12.96 0.54
C ALA A 169 -2.67 14.09 0.43
N ASP A 170 -2.74 15.12 1.28
CA ASP A 170 -1.84 16.28 1.23
C ASP A 170 -0.42 15.95 1.71
N ALA A 171 -0.28 14.95 2.57
CA ALA A 171 1.01 14.44 3.04
C ALA A 171 1.86 13.87 1.90
N LEU A 172 1.23 13.34 0.85
CA LEU A 172 1.93 12.71 -0.26
C LEU A 172 2.77 13.72 -1.06
N PRO A 173 2.22 14.79 -1.66
CA PRO A 173 3.04 15.82 -2.31
C PRO A 173 3.83 16.68 -1.32
N GLY A 174 3.41 16.76 -0.05
CA GLY A 174 4.11 17.53 0.97
C GLY A 174 5.45 16.92 1.40
N GLU A 175 5.52 15.58 1.51
CA GLU A 175 6.69 14.92 2.12
C GLU A 175 7.15 13.63 1.45
N PHE A 176 6.33 12.95 0.65
CA PHE A 176 6.74 11.70 0.00
C PHE A 176 7.15 11.89 -1.46
N PHE A 177 6.32 12.55 -2.27
CA PHE A 177 6.57 12.90 -3.67
C PHE A 177 7.18 14.30 -3.74
N THR A 178 8.49 14.39 -3.60
CA THR A 178 9.21 15.67 -3.47
C THR A 178 9.99 16.01 -4.74
N HIS A 179 10.32 17.29 -4.94
CA HIS A 179 11.06 17.77 -6.10
C HIS A 179 12.56 17.50 -6.02
#